data_AF-A0A6G3WZ33-F1
#
_entry.id   AF-A0A6G3WZ33-F1
#
_cell.length_a   1.000
_cell.length_b   1.000
_cell.length_c   1.000
_cell.angle_alpha   90.00
_cell.angle_beta   90.00
_cell.angle_gamma   90.00
#
_symmetry.space_group_name_H-M   'P 1'
#
loop_
_entity.id
_entity.type
_entity.pdbx_description
1 polymer ?
#
loop_
_entity_poly.entity_id
_entity_poly.type
_entity_poly.pdbx_seq_one_letter_code
_entity_poly.pdbx_strand_id
1 'polypeptide(L)'
;ADNPELVHDYTWKSQVVAVVTDGTAVLGLGDIGPEASLPVMEGKAILFKQFGGVDAVPIALATTDADEIVDTVVRLAPSFGGVNLEDISAPRCFEIERKLQERLDIPVFHDD
;
A
#
# COMPACT_ATOMS: atom_id res chain seq x y z
N ALA A 1 -19.70 8.68 15.69
CA ALA A 1 -18.66 9.74 15.69
C ALA A 1 -17.93 9.78 17.03
N ASP A 2 -18.66 9.64 18.14
CA ASP A 2 -18.09 9.71 19.50
C ASP A 2 -17.14 8.55 19.86
N ASN A 3 -17.23 7.43 19.12
CA ASN A 3 -16.41 6.22 19.28
C ASN A 3 -15.71 5.88 17.94
N PRO A 4 -14.54 6.48 17.63
CA PRO A 4 -13.83 6.26 16.37
C PRO A 4 -13.37 4.81 16.14
N GLU A 5 -13.10 4.05 17.19
CA GLU A 5 -12.60 2.67 17.15
C GLU A 5 -13.59 1.69 16.51
N LEU A 6 -14.89 1.98 16.56
CA LEU A 6 -15.94 1.19 15.95
C LEU A 6 -15.84 1.12 14.42
N VAL A 7 -14.97 1.93 13.80
CA VAL A 7 -14.62 1.80 12.39
C VAL A 7 -14.11 0.40 12.03
N HIS A 8 -13.45 -0.29 12.96
CA HIS A 8 -12.95 -1.65 12.73
C HIS A 8 -14.07 -2.71 12.76
N ASP A 9 -15.17 -2.44 13.46
CA ASP A 9 -16.30 -3.37 13.61
C ASP A 9 -17.36 -3.17 12.53
N TYR A 10 -17.61 -1.91 12.15
CA TYR A 10 -18.73 -1.53 11.28
C TYR A 10 -18.34 -1.13 9.87
N THR A 11 -17.05 -1.19 9.53
CA THR A 11 -16.57 -0.97 8.16
C THR A 11 -15.62 -2.09 7.74
N TRP A 12 -15.33 -2.14 6.45
CA TRP A 12 -14.33 -3.07 5.89
C TRP A 12 -12.89 -2.80 6.33
N LYS A 13 -12.62 -1.71 7.07
CA LYS A 13 -11.26 -1.28 7.41
C LYS A 13 -10.44 -2.41 8.04
N SER A 14 -11.05 -3.24 8.88
CA SER A 14 -10.37 -4.37 9.54
C SER A 14 -9.93 -5.50 8.60
N GLN A 15 -10.41 -5.53 7.36
CA GLN A 15 -10.17 -6.62 6.40
C GLN A 15 -9.51 -6.17 5.10
N VAL A 16 -9.31 -4.86 4.90
CA VAL A 16 -8.79 -4.32 3.64
C VAL A 16 -7.37 -3.76 3.77
N VAL A 17 -6.50 -4.10 2.81
CA VAL A 17 -5.11 -3.62 2.69
C VAL A 17 -4.96 -2.78 1.42
N ALA A 18 -4.19 -1.70 1.49
CA ALA A 18 -3.75 -0.96 0.32
C ALA A 18 -2.45 -1.58 -0.23
N VAL A 19 -2.43 -2.00 -1.49
CA VAL A 19 -1.23 -2.46 -2.20
C VAL A 19 -0.68 -1.29 -3.00
N VAL A 20 0.36 -0.63 -2.49
CA VAL A 20 0.85 0.67 -2.98
C VAL A 20 2.15 0.50 -3.74
N THR A 21 2.22 1.09 -4.94
CA THR A 21 3.41 1.09 -5.80
C THR A 21 3.56 2.42 -6.55
N ASP A 22 4.79 2.77 -6.94
CA ASP A 22 5.07 3.79 -7.96
C ASP A 22 5.48 3.17 -9.31
N GLY A 23 5.59 1.83 -9.38
CA GLY A 23 5.95 1.07 -10.56
C GLY A 23 7.43 1.15 -10.95
N THR A 24 8.32 1.57 -10.04
CA THR A 24 9.74 1.81 -10.35
C THR A 24 10.64 0.58 -10.23
N ALA A 25 10.17 -0.53 -9.66
CA ALA A 25 10.93 -1.78 -9.53
C ALA A 25 10.09 -3.03 -9.79
N VAL A 26 9.26 -3.02 -10.84
CA VAL A 26 8.31 -4.11 -11.08
C VAL A 26 9.01 -5.38 -11.52
N LEU A 27 9.01 -6.40 -10.66
CA LEU A 27 9.59 -7.72 -10.94
C LEU A 27 11.03 -7.61 -11.50
N GLY A 28 11.33 -8.27 -12.62
CA GLY A 28 12.59 -8.11 -13.36
C GLY A 28 12.54 -7.06 -14.48
N LEU A 29 11.45 -6.29 -14.59
CA LEU A 29 11.22 -5.32 -15.66
C LEU A 29 11.81 -3.94 -15.32
N GLY A 30 12.00 -3.65 -14.03
CA GLY A 30 12.50 -2.37 -13.56
C GLY A 30 11.42 -1.29 -13.56
N ASP A 31 11.81 -0.06 -13.87
CA ASP A 31 10.89 1.07 -13.90
C ASP A 31 10.05 1.05 -15.17
N ILE A 32 8.78 0.66 -15.02
CA ILE A 32 7.78 0.62 -16.09
C ILE A 32 6.64 1.62 -15.87
N GLY A 33 6.69 2.36 -14.77
CA GLY A 33 5.68 3.31 -14.35
C GLY A 33 4.42 2.69 -13.73
N PRO A 34 3.56 3.53 -13.13
CA PRO A 34 2.47 3.10 -12.28
C PRO A 34 1.33 2.41 -13.04
N GLU A 35 0.96 2.84 -14.25
CA GLU A 35 -0.12 2.18 -14.99
C GLU A 35 0.29 0.78 -15.46
N ALA A 36 1.56 0.59 -15.83
CA ALA A 36 2.07 -0.70 -16.29
C ALA A 36 2.29 -1.70 -15.13
N SER A 37 2.39 -1.22 -13.89
CA SER A 37 2.52 -2.07 -12.70
C SER A 37 1.19 -2.66 -12.22
N LEU A 38 0.05 -2.04 -12.60
CA LEU A 38 -1.29 -2.46 -12.14
C LEU A 38 -1.59 -3.95 -12.32
N PRO A 39 -1.25 -4.64 -13.43
CA PRO A 39 -1.49 -6.07 -13.55
C PRO A 39 -0.79 -6.91 -12.46
N VAL A 40 0.39 -6.49 -12.00
CA VAL A 40 1.12 -7.15 -10.91
C VAL A 40 0.43 -6.89 -9.58
N MET A 41 0.03 -5.64 -9.33
CA MET A 41 -0.68 -5.24 -8.10
C MET A 41 -2.05 -5.93 -7.98
N GLU A 42 -2.81 -6.03 -9.08
CA GLU A 42 -4.07 -6.78 -9.16
C GLU A 42 -3.83 -8.28 -8.91
N GLY A 43 -2.74 -8.83 -9.45
CA GLY A 43 -2.30 -10.19 -9.16
C GLY A 43 -2.08 -10.40 -7.66
N LYS A 44 -1.35 -9.50 -7.00
CA LYS A 44 -1.15 -9.55 -5.54
C LYS A 44 -2.45 -9.41 -4.76
N ALA A 45 -3.36 -8.53 -5.17
CA ALA A 45 -4.66 -8.39 -4.53
C ALA A 45 -5.47 -9.70 -4.58
N ILE A 46 -5.43 -10.42 -5.72
CA ILE A 46 -6.05 -11.74 -5.85
C ILE A 46 -5.40 -12.76 -4.89
N LEU A 47 -4.07 -12.73 -4.73
CA LEU A 47 -3.37 -13.61 -3.79
C LEU A 47 -3.76 -13.34 -2.33
N PHE A 48 -3.83 -12.08 -1.92
CA PHE A 48 -4.33 -11.67 -0.60
C PHE A 48 -5.71 -12.25 -0.33
N LYS A 49 -6.63 -12.16 -1.30
CA LYS A 49 -7.98 -12.68 -1.14
C LYS A 49 -8.03 -14.20 -1.11
N GLN A 50 -7.34 -14.85 -2.05
CA GLN A 50 -7.42 -16.29 -2.25
C GLN A 50 -6.77 -17.08 -1.12
N PHE A 51 -5.64 -16.59 -0.58
CA PHE A 51 -4.85 -17.32 0.40
C PHE A 51 -4.94 -16.73 1.81
N GLY A 52 -5.15 -15.42 1.93
CA GLY A 52 -5.26 -14.74 3.22
C GLY A 52 -6.69 -14.41 3.65
N GLY A 53 -7.67 -14.50 2.74
CA GLY A 53 -9.02 -13.98 2.99
C GLY A 53 -9.08 -12.47 3.17
N VAL A 54 -8.00 -11.75 2.80
CA VAL A 54 -7.83 -10.30 2.97
C VAL A 54 -8.30 -9.61 1.70
N ASP A 55 -9.13 -8.57 1.84
CA ASP A 55 -9.46 -7.70 0.71
C ASP A 55 -8.27 -6.76 0.43
N ALA A 56 -7.95 -6.53 -0.83
CA ALA A 56 -6.81 -5.72 -1.20
C ALA A 56 -7.15 -4.81 -2.37
N VAL A 57 -6.69 -3.56 -2.31
CA VAL A 57 -6.92 -2.55 -3.35
C VAL A 57 -5.57 -2.13 -3.93
N PRO A 58 -5.34 -2.35 -5.25
CA PRO A 58 -4.20 -1.78 -5.97
C PRO A 58 -4.23 -0.25 -5.98
N ILE A 59 -3.13 0.39 -5.60
CA ILE A 59 -2.96 1.85 -5.62
C ILE A 59 -1.62 2.17 -6.26
N ALA A 60 -1.65 2.43 -7.57
CA ALA A 60 -0.50 2.92 -8.31
C ALA A 60 -0.45 4.45 -8.27
N LEU A 61 0.65 5.01 -7.76
CA LEU A 61 0.82 6.45 -7.57
C LEU A 61 1.66 7.05 -8.71
N ALA A 62 1.14 8.11 -9.34
CA ALA A 62 1.83 8.84 -10.40
C ALA A 62 2.87 9.86 -9.87
N THR A 63 3.73 9.40 -8.97
CA THR A 63 4.85 10.17 -8.41
C THR A 63 5.95 9.23 -7.95
N THR A 64 7.20 9.69 -8.05
CA THR A 64 8.39 9.01 -7.51
C THR A 64 9.01 9.82 -6.36
N ASP A 65 8.38 10.92 -5.93
CA ASP A 65 8.81 11.64 -4.75
C ASP A 65 8.42 10.87 -3.49
N ALA A 66 9.41 10.57 -2.64
CA ALA A 66 9.19 9.75 -1.44
C ALA A 66 8.26 10.45 -0.43
N ASP A 67 8.36 11.78 -0.29
CA ASP A 67 7.50 12.52 0.62
C ASP A 67 6.07 12.58 0.11
N GLU A 68 5.86 12.77 -1.20
CA GLU A 68 4.52 12.73 -1.81
C GLU A 68 3.86 11.36 -1.66
N ILE A 69 4.59 10.26 -1.84
CA ILE A 69 4.10 8.91 -1.61
C ILE A 69 3.67 8.76 -0.16
N VAL A 70 4.56 9.07 0.79
CA VAL A 70 4.29 8.95 2.23
C VAL A 70 3.05 9.76 2.61
N ASP A 71 2.98 11.02 2.19
CA ASP A 71 1.87 11.92 2.51
C ASP A 71 0.54 11.44 1.91
N THR A 72 0.58 10.89 0.69
CA THR A 72 -0.60 10.32 0.04
C THR A 72 -1.11 9.10 0.80
N VAL A 73 -0.21 8.17 1.13
CA VAL A 73 -0.56 6.96 1.89
C VAL A 73 -1.09 7.32 3.29
N VAL A 74 -0.49 8.31 3.97
CA VAL A 74 -0.99 8.77 5.28
C VAL A 74 -2.41 9.34 5.18
N ARG A 75 -2.72 10.09 4.11
CA ARG A 75 -4.08 10.60 3.89
C ARG A 75 -5.08 9.50 3.55
N LEU A 76 -4.64 8.39 2.96
CA LEU A 76 -5.47 7.22 2.63
C LEU A 76 -5.69 6.28 3.82
N ALA A 77 -4.77 6.24 4.78
CA ALA A 77 -4.76 5.30 5.90
C ALA A 77 -6.09 5.16 6.68
N PRO A 78 -6.93 6.21 6.87
CA PRO A 78 -8.24 6.03 7.52
C PRO A 78 -9.12 4.96 6.86
N SER A 79 -8.97 4.73 5.56
CA SER A 79 -9.77 3.76 4.78
C SER A 79 -9.28 2.32 4.86
N PHE A 80 -8.04 2.09 5.33
CA PHE A 80 -7.38 0.78 5.27
C PHE A 80 -6.98 0.26 6.65
N GLY A 81 -6.89 -1.06 6.78
CA GLY A 81 -6.41 -1.77 7.96
C GLY A 81 -4.91 -2.06 7.93
N GLY A 82 -4.28 -1.93 6.76
CA GLY A 82 -2.84 -2.08 6.57
C GLY A 82 -2.39 -1.54 5.22
N VAL A 83 -1.08 -1.39 5.07
CA VAL A 83 -0.41 -0.96 3.84
C VAL A 83 0.64 -2.00 3.46
N ASN A 84 0.58 -2.45 2.22
CA ASN A 84 1.58 -3.29 1.58
C ASN A 84 2.28 -2.46 0.50
N LEU A 85 3.53 -2.06 0.73
CA LEU A 85 4.38 -1.41 -0.25
C LEU A 85 4.96 -2.45 -1.19
N GLU A 86 5.02 -2.12 -2.48
CA GLU A 86 5.28 -3.10 -3.52
C GLU A 86 6.02 -2.51 -4.71
N ASP A 87 7.04 -3.21 -5.23
CA ASP A 87 7.74 -2.87 -6.47
C ASP A 87 8.23 -1.40 -6.51
N ILE A 88 8.70 -0.86 -5.37
CA ILE A 88 9.29 0.48 -5.24
C ILE A 88 10.81 0.37 -5.21
N SER A 89 11.51 1.12 -6.06
CA SER A 89 12.96 1.01 -6.18
C SER A 89 13.74 1.48 -4.94
N ALA A 90 14.79 0.74 -4.61
CA ALA A 90 15.80 1.16 -3.66
C ALA A 90 16.62 2.37 -4.18
N PRO A 91 17.11 3.25 -3.30
CA PRO A 91 17.00 3.19 -1.84
C PRO A 91 15.72 3.84 -1.26
N ARG A 92 14.83 4.39 -2.11
CA ARG A 92 13.66 5.17 -1.66
C ARG A 92 12.65 4.31 -0.89
N CYS A 93 12.49 3.04 -1.25
CA CYS A 93 11.62 2.11 -0.52
C CYS A 93 11.89 2.09 1.00
N PHE A 94 13.15 2.06 1.43
CA PHE A 94 13.52 2.06 2.84
C PHE A 94 13.11 3.35 3.57
N GLU A 95 13.23 4.49 2.90
CA GLU A 95 12.82 5.77 3.46
C GLU A 95 11.29 5.86 3.58
N ILE A 96 10.58 5.43 2.54
CA ILE A 96 9.11 5.41 2.50
C ILE A 96 8.57 4.48 3.59
N GLU A 97 9.08 3.25 3.68
CA GLU A 97 8.67 2.28 4.71
C GLU A 97 8.88 2.85 6.11
N ARG A 98 10.09 3.33 6.42
CA ARG A 98 10.41 3.89 7.74
C ARG A 98 9.49 5.06 8.09
N LYS A 99 9.30 6.03 7.18
CA LYS A 99 8.44 7.20 7.43
C LYS A 99 6.98 6.79 7.63
N LEU A 100 6.49 5.77 6.92
CA LEU A 100 5.13 5.27 7.08
C LEU A 100 4.95 4.55 8.41
N GLN A 101 5.90 3.70 8.81
CA GLN A 101 5.90 3.04 10.12
C GLN A 101 5.96 4.05 11.28
N GLU A 102 6.67 5.17 11.11
CA GLU A 102 6.72 6.26 12.10
C GLU A 102 5.41 7.08 12.19
N ARG A 103 4.63 7.15 11.11
CA ARG A 103 3.46 8.05 10.99
C ARG A 103 2.10 7.36 11.06
N LEU A 104 2.05 6.03 10.95
CA LEU A 104 0.80 5.27 10.87
C LEU A 104 0.62 4.34 12.06
N ASP A 105 -0.61 4.31 12.58
CA ASP A 105 -1.03 3.36 13.63
C ASP A 105 -1.50 2.00 13.05
N ILE A 106 -1.46 1.83 11.73
CA ILE A 106 -1.77 0.57 11.03
C ILE A 106 -0.48 -0.10 10.56
N PRO A 107 -0.43 -1.44 10.45
CA PRO A 107 0.73 -2.15 9.96
C PRO A 107 1.12 -1.71 8.54
N VAL A 108 2.42 -1.48 8.36
CA VAL A 108 3.07 -1.19 7.07
C VAL A 108 4.09 -2.29 6.83
N PHE A 109 3.98 -2.95 5.70
CA PHE A 109 4.86 -4.02 5.26
C PHE A 109 5.36 -3.73 3.85
N HIS A 110 6.63 -4.02 3.57
CA HIS A 110 7.23 -3.97 2.24
C HIS A 110 7.57 -5.40 1.84
N ASP A 111 7.03 -5.91 0.73
CA ASP A 111 7.19 -7.33 0.36
C ASP A 111 8.59 -7.64 -0.22
N ASP A 112 9.21 -6.67 -0.90
CA ASP A 112 10.53 -6.81 -1.55
C ASP A 112 11.74 -6.41 -0.68
#